data_AF-A0A2Z6CSA9-F1
#
_entry.id   AF-A0A2Z6CSA9-F1
#
_cell.length_a   1.000
_cell.length_b   1.000
_cell.length_c   1.000
_cell.angle_alpha   90.00
_cell.angle_beta   90.00
_cell.angle_gamma   90.00
#
_symmetry.space_group_name_H-M   'P 1'
#
loop_
_entity.id
_entity.type
_entity.pdbx_description
1 polymer ?
#
loop_
_entity_poly.entity_id
_entity_poly.type
_entity_poly.pdbx_seq_one_letter_code
_entity_poly.pdbx_strand_id
1 'polypeptide(L)'
;MPKKKKQPPLPHVEFIGVAWNEQHNAWEAVINGKHLGFFEHDFLAALRYDFYASKEDLTPNFPWRAVPLPVPKFRLPSTTQKSEYLGVRNKGDRWCAYYKNTYLGTYNSQEDAAIARDKRTVEKEGWRSKNLSLAYSQSALAPNPVPSQRARSPHGKHISLVKGKHYQVCIRRGGQRYYLGIFRELEEAQHVRDEFCKKHFINTEYR
;
A
#
# COMPACT_ATOMS: atom_id res chain seq x y z
N MET A 1 5.94 18.25 25.09
CA MET A 1 6.13 17.79 23.69
C MET A 1 7.61 17.50 23.49
N PRO A 2 8.05 16.23 23.35
CA PRO A 2 9.46 15.92 23.11
C PRO A 2 9.85 16.43 21.72
N LYS A 3 10.82 17.36 21.66
CA LYS A 3 11.42 17.82 20.42
C LYS A 3 12.11 16.61 19.77
N LYS A 4 11.60 16.14 18.62
CA LYS A 4 12.28 15.08 17.84
C LYS A 4 13.71 15.56 17.57
N LYS A 5 14.71 14.81 18.06
CA LYS A 5 16.12 15.09 17.78
C LYS A 5 16.31 15.05 16.26
N LYS A 6 16.70 16.18 15.66
CA LYS A 6 17.13 16.25 14.26
C LYS A 6 18.33 15.30 14.12
N GLN A 7 18.23 14.30 13.25
CA GLN A 7 19.39 13.50 12.87
C GLN A 7 20.45 14.44 12.28
N PRO A 8 21.76 14.24 12.57
CA PRO A 8 22.80 15.03 11.94
C PRO A 8 22.72 14.84 10.41
N PRO A 9 22.79 15.93 9.62
CA PRO A 9 22.72 15.82 8.17
C PRO A 9 23.91 14.98 7.70
N LEU A 10 23.61 13.90 6.96
CA LEU A 10 24.60 13.23 6.13
C LEU A 10 25.18 14.28 5.16
N PRO A 11 26.41 14.12 4.66
CA PRO A 11 26.94 14.98 3.61
C PRO A 11 25.93 15.02 2.45
N HIS A 12 25.25 16.16 2.31
CA HIS A 12 24.19 16.33 1.32
C HIS A 12 24.87 16.29 -0.05
N VAL A 13 24.61 15.22 -0.80
CA VAL A 13 24.85 15.25 -2.24
C VAL A 13 23.79 16.21 -2.77
N GLU A 14 24.20 17.38 -3.23
CA GLU A 14 23.29 18.34 -3.85
C GLU A 14 22.75 17.75 -5.15
N PHE A 15 21.44 17.51 -5.18
CA PHE A 15 20.76 17.07 -6.38
C PHE A 15 20.33 18.31 -7.19
N ILE A 16 20.66 18.34 -8.48
CA ILE A 16 20.19 19.28 -9.48
C ILE A 16 18.66 19.40 -9.40
N GLY A 17 18.19 20.64 -9.26
CA GLY A 17 16.77 20.95 -9.22
C GLY A 17 16.05 20.49 -7.96
N VAL A 18 16.78 20.18 -6.88
CA VAL A 18 16.19 19.79 -5.59
C VAL A 18 16.63 20.75 -4.50
N ALA A 19 15.67 21.27 -3.73
CA ALA A 19 15.93 22.15 -2.62
C ALA A 19 15.04 21.81 -1.42
N TRP A 20 15.49 22.16 -0.21
CA TRP A 20 14.65 22.09 0.97
C TRP A 20 13.77 23.34 1.05
N ASN A 21 12.46 23.15 1.11
CA ASN A 21 11.49 24.22 1.30
C ASN A 21 11.06 24.29 2.78
N GLU A 22 11.49 25.35 3.48
CA GLU A 22 11.20 25.54 4.91
C GLU A 22 9.71 25.76 5.19
N GLN A 23 9.01 26.47 4.30
CA GLN A 23 7.58 26.77 4.46
C GLN A 23 6.73 25.50 4.44
N HIS A 24 7.07 24.55 3.57
CA HIS A 24 6.36 23.28 3.44
C HIS A 24 6.98 22.15 4.27
N ASN A 25 8.15 22.38 4.89
CA ASN A 25 8.92 21.38 5.62
C ASN A 25 9.08 20.08 4.79
N ALA A 26 9.47 20.26 3.52
CA ALA A 26 9.57 19.20 2.52
C ALA A 26 10.65 19.55 1.48
N TRP A 27 11.13 18.53 0.77
CA TRP A 27 12.02 18.70 -0.39
C TRP A 27 11.18 19.03 -1.62
N GLU A 28 11.51 20.10 -2.33
CA GLU A 28 10.86 20.44 -3.59
C GLU A 28 11.74 20.04 -4.77
N ALA A 29 11.09 19.66 -5.88
CA ALA A 29 11.75 19.45 -7.16
C ALA A 29 11.31 20.52 -8.17
N VAL A 30 12.27 21.18 -8.82
CA VAL A 30 12.03 22.25 -9.79
C VAL A 30 12.89 22.01 -11.03
N ILE A 31 12.31 22.16 -12.22
CA ILE A 31 13.02 22.03 -13.50
C ILE A 31 12.70 23.22 -14.39
N ASN A 32 13.71 23.97 -14.84
CA ASN A 32 13.53 25.17 -15.68
C ASN A 32 12.47 26.16 -15.13
N GLY A 33 12.46 26.39 -13.82
CA GLY A 33 11.48 27.25 -13.13
C GLY A 33 10.09 26.62 -12.93
N LYS A 34 9.83 25.42 -13.45
CA LYS A 34 8.57 24.68 -13.26
C LYS A 34 8.64 23.80 -12.01
N HIS A 35 7.71 24.01 -11.08
CA HIS A 35 7.57 23.21 -9.87
C HIS A 35 6.98 21.81 -10.18
N LEU A 36 7.68 20.75 -9.75
CA LEU A 36 7.30 19.35 -9.99
C LEU A 36 6.61 18.68 -8.78
N GLY A 37 6.71 19.29 -7.59
CA GLY A 37 6.05 18.83 -6.37
C GLY A 37 6.93 18.90 -5.12
N PHE A 38 6.31 18.62 -3.98
CA PHE A 38 6.95 18.47 -2.66
C PHE A 38 7.06 16.99 -2.28
N PHE A 39 8.16 16.63 -1.63
CA PHE A 39 8.55 15.27 -1.30
C PHE A 39 9.11 15.19 0.11
N GLU A 40 8.93 14.04 0.75
CA GLU A 40 9.44 13.82 2.11
C GLU A 40 10.97 13.70 2.16
N HIS A 41 11.59 13.30 1.05
CA HIS A 41 13.03 13.03 0.96
C HIS A 41 13.63 13.68 -0.30
N ASP A 42 14.85 14.20 -0.17
CA ASP A 42 15.65 14.79 -1.26
C ASP A 42 15.79 13.82 -2.44
N PHE A 43 16.04 12.55 -2.16
CA PHE A 43 16.15 11.49 -3.17
C PHE A 43 14.88 11.32 -4.00
N LEU A 44 13.69 11.46 -3.40
CA LEU A 44 12.42 11.38 -4.13
C LEU A 44 12.21 12.59 -5.03
N ALA A 45 12.57 13.77 -4.54
CA ALA A 45 12.59 14.98 -5.35
C ALA A 45 13.57 14.85 -6.53
N ALA A 46 14.78 14.30 -6.29
CA ALA A 46 15.78 14.06 -7.32
C ALA A 46 15.32 13.06 -8.37
N LEU A 47 14.68 11.96 -7.96
CA LEU A 47 14.10 11.00 -8.92
C LEU A 47 12.96 11.62 -9.73
N ARG A 48 12.16 12.51 -9.13
CA ARG A 48 11.14 13.24 -9.86
C ARG A 48 11.76 14.17 -10.89
N TYR A 49 12.80 14.91 -10.51
CA TYR A 49 13.57 15.74 -11.43
C TYR A 49 14.08 14.91 -12.62
N ASP A 50 14.76 13.80 -12.36
CA ASP A 50 15.36 12.94 -13.40
C ASP A 50 14.33 12.39 -14.38
N PHE A 51 13.14 12.03 -13.89
CA PHE A 51 12.04 11.59 -14.75
C PHE A 51 11.62 12.67 -15.76
N TYR A 52 11.62 13.96 -15.37
CA TYR A 52 11.30 15.05 -16.30
C TYR A 52 12.50 15.48 -17.13
N ALA A 53 13.69 15.51 -16.54
CA ALA A 53 14.94 15.79 -17.24
C ALA A 53 15.15 14.84 -18.42
N SER A 54 14.80 13.56 -18.25
CA SER A 54 14.84 12.54 -19.31
C SER A 54 13.96 12.84 -20.53
N LYS A 55 12.90 13.63 -20.35
CA LYS A 55 11.95 13.99 -21.42
C LYS A 55 12.33 15.29 -22.13
N GLU A 56 13.17 16.10 -21.50
CA GLU A 56 13.62 17.41 -21.98
C GLU A 56 15.11 17.40 -22.37
N ASP A 57 15.74 16.22 -22.47
CA ASP A 57 17.16 16.03 -22.76
C ASP A 57 18.11 16.81 -21.83
N LEU A 58 17.73 16.93 -20.54
CA LEU A 58 18.52 17.57 -19.50
C LEU A 58 19.35 16.54 -18.71
N THR A 59 20.40 17.01 -18.04
CA THR A 59 21.29 16.17 -17.22
C THR A 59 20.55 15.61 -15.99
N PRO A 60 20.40 14.28 -15.85
CA PRO A 60 19.81 13.68 -14.65
C PRO A 60 20.80 13.67 -13.48
N ASN A 61 20.27 13.70 -12.25
CA ASN A 61 21.01 13.50 -11.00
C ASN A 61 21.64 12.11 -10.91
N PHE A 62 20.88 11.11 -11.34
CA PHE A 62 21.31 9.73 -11.41
C PHE A 62 21.51 9.40 -12.88
N PRO A 63 22.74 9.52 -13.43
CA PRO A 63 23.01 8.95 -14.72
C PRO A 63 22.72 7.46 -14.57
N TRP A 64 21.67 7.01 -15.26
CA TRP A 64 21.09 5.66 -15.36
C TRP A 64 22.10 4.50 -15.52
N ARG A 65 23.40 4.80 -15.66
CA ARG A 65 24.51 3.84 -15.72
C ARG A 65 25.41 3.79 -14.47
N ALA A 66 25.38 4.76 -13.54
CA ALA A 66 26.36 4.86 -12.45
C ALA A 66 25.84 4.43 -11.07
N VAL A 67 24.53 4.53 -10.83
CA VAL A 67 23.93 4.00 -9.59
C VAL A 67 23.17 2.75 -9.99
N PRO A 68 23.63 1.53 -9.63
CA PRO A 68 22.76 0.37 -9.70
C PRO A 68 21.63 0.62 -8.71
N LEU A 69 20.55 1.24 -9.19
CA LEU A 69 19.27 1.13 -8.52
C LEU A 69 19.08 -0.35 -8.24
N PRO A 70 18.65 -0.73 -7.03
CA PRO A 70 18.49 -2.14 -6.69
C PRO A 70 17.66 -2.79 -7.80
N VAL A 71 18.33 -3.63 -8.59
CA VAL A 71 17.69 -4.31 -9.71
C VAL A 71 16.60 -5.15 -9.07
N PRO A 72 15.33 -4.99 -9.50
CA PRO A 72 14.24 -5.73 -8.91
C PRO A 72 14.61 -7.20 -8.94
N LYS A 73 14.61 -7.85 -7.77
CA LYS A 73 14.83 -9.29 -7.71
C LYS A 73 13.54 -9.95 -8.17
N PHE A 74 13.37 -10.08 -9.48
CA PHE A 74 12.34 -10.95 -10.04
C PHE A 74 12.60 -12.35 -9.49
N ARG A 75 11.58 -12.95 -8.86
CA ARG A 75 11.64 -14.39 -8.65
C ARG A 75 11.49 -15.01 -10.03
N LEU A 76 12.38 -15.93 -10.39
CA LEU A 76 12.14 -16.80 -11.53
C LEU A 76 10.73 -17.39 -11.38
N PRO A 77 9.90 -17.35 -12.43
CA PRO A 77 8.54 -17.85 -12.36
C PRO A 77 8.59 -19.30 -11.89
N SER A 78 8.11 -19.52 -10.67
CA SER A 78 7.94 -20.87 -10.14
C SER A 78 6.75 -21.48 -10.88
N THR A 79 6.93 -22.69 -11.41
CA THR A 79 5.95 -23.46 -12.21
C THR A 79 4.58 -23.64 -11.54
N THR A 80 4.47 -23.36 -10.24
CA THR A 80 3.21 -23.31 -9.48
C THR A 80 2.78 -21.87 -9.26
N GLN A 81 2.04 -21.29 -10.22
CA GLN A 81 1.26 -20.01 -10.14
C GLN A 81 1.62 -19.07 -8.97
N LYS A 82 2.89 -18.67 -8.87
CA LYS A 82 3.35 -17.65 -7.92
C LYS A 82 3.46 -16.37 -8.71
N SER A 83 3.00 -15.26 -8.12
CA SER A 83 3.25 -13.94 -8.67
C SER A 83 4.75 -13.76 -8.95
N GLU A 84 5.07 -12.89 -9.89
CA GLU A 84 6.46 -12.54 -10.20
C GLU A 84 7.06 -11.59 -9.14
N TYR A 85 6.19 -11.00 -8.28
CA TYR A 85 6.56 -9.99 -7.30
C TYR A 85 6.65 -10.53 -5.86
N LEU A 86 7.65 -10.07 -5.12
CA LEU A 86 7.87 -10.47 -3.74
C LEU A 86 6.69 -10.07 -2.84
N GLY A 87 6.12 -11.05 -2.14
CA GLY A 87 5.04 -10.81 -1.19
C GLY A 87 3.67 -10.57 -1.84
N VAL A 88 3.55 -10.71 -3.16
CA VAL A 88 2.27 -10.71 -3.86
C VAL A 88 1.77 -12.15 -4.00
N ARG A 89 0.48 -12.39 -3.78
CA ARG A 89 -0.12 -13.74 -3.89
C ARG A 89 -1.41 -13.68 -4.69
N ASN A 90 -1.60 -14.62 -5.60
CA ASN A 90 -2.87 -14.80 -6.29
C ASN A 90 -3.90 -15.37 -5.29
N LYS A 91 -5.12 -14.85 -5.31
CA LYS A 91 -6.26 -15.34 -4.56
C LYS A 91 -7.53 -15.36 -5.44
N GLY A 92 -7.49 -16.19 -6.49
CA GLY A 92 -8.57 -16.31 -7.47
C GLY A 92 -8.48 -15.21 -8.52
N ASP A 93 -9.47 -14.35 -8.57
CA ASP A 93 -9.58 -13.20 -9.48
C ASP A 93 -8.82 -11.94 -8.99
N ARG A 94 -8.14 -12.04 -7.84
CA ARG A 94 -7.52 -10.89 -7.17
C ARG A 94 -6.14 -11.19 -6.66
N TRP A 95 -5.40 -10.11 -6.38
CA TRP A 95 -4.02 -10.17 -5.90
C TRP A 95 -3.91 -9.60 -4.50
N CYS A 96 -3.26 -10.33 -3.59
CA CYS A 96 -3.04 -9.89 -2.21
C CYS A 96 -1.60 -9.46 -2.01
N ALA A 97 -1.39 -8.32 -1.36
CA ALA A 97 -0.07 -7.80 -1.02
C ALA A 97 0.25 -8.06 0.46
N TYR A 98 1.47 -8.53 0.74
CA TYR A 98 1.96 -8.79 2.09
C TYR A 98 3.37 -8.20 2.31
N TYR A 99 3.58 -7.61 3.48
CA TYR A 99 4.90 -7.18 3.96
C TYR A 99 5.20 -7.80 5.33
N LYS A 100 6.25 -8.63 5.43
CA LYS A 100 6.63 -9.35 6.68
C LYS A 100 5.43 -9.95 7.42
N ASN A 101 4.61 -10.74 6.70
CA ASN A 101 3.35 -11.34 7.17
C ASN A 101 2.19 -10.37 7.48
N THR A 102 2.39 -9.06 7.35
CA THR A 102 1.32 -8.07 7.44
C THR A 102 0.55 -8.00 6.12
N TYR A 103 -0.75 -8.22 6.16
CA TYR A 103 -1.63 -8.06 5.01
C TYR A 103 -1.87 -6.58 4.74
N LEU A 104 -1.61 -6.14 3.50
CA LEU A 104 -1.75 -4.74 3.10
C LEU A 104 -3.07 -4.47 2.36
N GLY A 105 -3.60 -5.47 1.67
CA GLY A 105 -4.83 -5.33 0.90
C GLY A 105 -4.99 -6.40 -0.18
N THR A 106 -6.13 -6.32 -0.85
CA THR A 106 -6.40 -7.03 -2.10
C THR A 106 -6.51 -5.99 -3.21
N TYR A 107 -6.04 -6.34 -4.40
CA TYR A 107 -5.95 -5.46 -5.57
C TYR A 107 -6.44 -6.22 -6.80
N ASN A 108 -6.80 -5.48 -7.84
CA ASN A 108 -7.29 -6.07 -9.09
C ASN A 108 -6.15 -6.54 -10.00
N SER A 109 -4.95 -5.95 -9.88
CA SER A 109 -3.77 -6.31 -10.67
C SER A 109 -2.60 -6.77 -9.79
N GLN A 110 -1.67 -7.51 -10.38
CA GLN A 110 -0.47 -7.99 -9.68
C GLN A 110 0.48 -6.83 -9.39
N GLU A 111 0.51 -5.86 -10.30
CA GLU A 111 1.30 -4.63 -10.29
C GLU A 111 0.87 -3.72 -9.14
N ASP A 112 -0.45 -3.48 -8.98
CA ASP A 112 -0.97 -2.66 -7.87
C ASP A 112 -0.61 -3.28 -6.50
N ALA A 113 -0.72 -4.61 -6.40
CA ALA A 113 -0.31 -5.32 -5.19
C ALA A 113 1.20 -5.19 -4.93
N ALA A 114 2.03 -5.21 -5.97
CA ALA A 114 3.48 -5.02 -5.87
C ALA A 114 3.84 -3.60 -5.44
N ILE A 115 3.22 -2.59 -6.07
CA ILE A 115 3.39 -1.18 -5.72
C ILE A 115 3.02 -0.96 -4.24
N ALA A 116 1.87 -1.49 -3.80
CA ALA A 116 1.44 -1.37 -2.40
C ALA A 116 2.47 -1.92 -1.41
N ARG A 117 3.02 -3.11 -1.73
CA ARG A 117 4.01 -3.79 -0.92
C ARG A 117 5.34 -3.03 -0.90
N ASP A 118 5.79 -2.56 -2.06
CA ASP A 118 7.05 -1.85 -2.18
C ASP A 118 7.00 -0.50 -1.47
N LYS A 119 5.89 0.23 -1.58
CA LYS A 119 5.66 1.45 -0.79
C LYS A 119 5.76 1.20 0.70
N ARG A 120 5.11 0.14 1.19
CA ARG A 120 5.21 -0.26 2.60
C ARG A 120 6.65 -0.62 3.00
N THR A 121 7.42 -1.17 2.07
CA THR A 121 8.83 -1.51 2.28
C THR A 121 9.68 -0.25 2.37
N VAL A 122 9.50 0.73 1.46
CA VAL A 122 10.18 2.02 1.50
C VAL A 122 9.82 2.80 2.77
N GLU A 123 8.55 2.83 3.16
CA GLU A 123 8.08 3.48 4.40
C GLU A 123 8.75 2.90 5.66
N LYS A 124 9.02 1.58 5.68
CA LYS A 124 9.55 0.88 6.86
C LYS A 124 11.07 0.72 6.88
N GLU A 125 11.70 0.60 5.73
CA GLU A 125 13.12 0.27 5.58
C GLU A 125 13.92 1.38 4.89
N GLY A 126 13.26 2.39 4.33
CA GLY A 126 13.87 3.49 3.59
C GLY A 126 14.39 3.10 2.20
N TRP A 127 15.25 3.95 1.65
CA TRP A 127 15.81 3.82 0.30
C TRP A 127 16.79 2.64 0.13
N ARG A 128 17.37 2.13 1.23
CA ARG A 128 18.30 0.98 1.23
C ARG A 128 17.60 -0.37 1.21
N SER A 129 16.28 -0.40 0.98
CA SER A 129 15.51 -1.63 0.91
C SER A 129 15.99 -2.49 -0.27
N LYS A 130 16.62 -3.64 0.04
CA LYS A 130 17.16 -4.58 -0.96
C LYS A 130 16.08 -5.47 -1.60
N ASN A 131 14.83 -5.29 -1.20
CA ASN A 131 13.76 -6.26 -1.43
C ASN A 131 12.62 -5.68 -2.27
N LEU A 132 12.83 -4.66 -3.10
CA LEU A 132 11.77 -4.11 -3.95
C LEU A 132 11.47 -5.02 -5.13
N SER A 133 10.20 -5.09 -5.49
CA SER A 133 9.67 -5.91 -6.59
C SER A 133 9.66 -5.16 -7.91
N LEU A 134 9.59 -3.83 -7.85
CA LEU A 134 9.71 -2.91 -8.98
C LEU A 134 10.90 -1.97 -8.76
N ALA A 135 11.26 -1.22 -9.80
CA ALA A 135 12.26 -0.17 -9.66
C ALA A 135 11.81 0.84 -8.61
N TYR A 136 12.74 1.37 -7.81
CA TYR A 136 12.40 2.31 -6.73
C TYR A 136 11.59 3.50 -7.24
N SER A 137 11.94 4.06 -8.40
CA SER A 137 11.21 5.15 -9.03
C SER A 137 9.75 4.78 -9.35
N GLN A 138 9.49 3.56 -9.84
CA GLN A 138 8.14 3.09 -10.13
C GLN A 138 7.34 2.93 -8.83
N SER A 139 7.92 2.29 -7.81
CA SER A 139 7.21 2.05 -6.55
C SER A 139 6.96 3.31 -5.74
N ALA A 140 7.94 4.22 -5.69
CA ALA A 140 7.85 5.42 -4.89
C ALA A 140 6.99 6.50 -5.55
N LEU A 141 7.03 6.63 -6.89
CA LEU A 141 6.28 7.66 -7.62
C LEU A 141 4.90 7.21 -8.07
N ALA A 142 4.59 5.91 -8.07
CA ALA A 142 3.25 5.43 -8.40
C ALA A 142 2.20 6.06 -7.47
N PRO A 143 0.94 6.22 -7.90
CA PRO A 143 -0.17 6.57 -7.00
C PRO A 143 -0.33 5.49 -5.92
N ASN A 144 -0.92 5.82 -4.77
CA ASN A 144 -1.25 4.81 -3.77
C ASN A 144 -2.36 3.92 -4.33
N PRO A 145 -2.10 2.63 -4.62
CA PRO A 145 -3.13 1.77 -5.16
C PRO A 145 -4.23 1.64 -4.12
N VAL A 146 -5.46 1.88 -4.54
CA VAL A 146 -6.62 1.76 -3.67
C VAL A 146 -6.88 0.27 -3.45
N PRO A 147 -6.81 -0.23 -2.20
CA PRO A 147 -7.19 -1.60 -1.94
C PRO A 147 -8.62 -1.80 -2.40
N SER A 148 -8.87 -2.91 -3.08
CA SER A 148 -10.22 -3.25 -3.48
C SER A 148 -11.09 -3.32 -2.23
N GLN A 149 -12.11 -2.48 -2.18
CA GLN A 149 -13.11 -2.59 -1.15
C GLN A 149 -13.85 -3.91 -1.39
N ARG A 150 -13.92 -4.76 -0.37
CA ARG A 150 -14.85 -5.88 -0.46
C ARG A 150 -16.24 -5.28 -0.66
N ALA A 151 -16.94 -5.73 -1.69
CA ALA A 151 -18.34 -5.41 -1.85
C ALA A 151 -19.02 -5.66 -0.50
N ARG A 152 -19.64 -4.62 0.05
CA ARG A 152 -20.38 -4.74 1.29
C ARG A 152 -21.44 -5.79 1.03
N SER A 153 -21.53 -6.80 1.90
CA SER A 153 -22.61 -7.78 1.82
C SER A 153 -23.92 -6.97 1.82
N PRO A 154 -24.84 -7.21 0.87
CA PRO A 154 -26.12 -6.50 0.85
C PRO A 154 -26.93 -6.76 2.13
N HIS A 155 -26.59 -7.82 2.86
CA HIS A 155 -27.22 -8.23 4.12
C HIS A 155 -26.60 -7.57 5.36
N GLY A 156 -25.52 -6.80 5.18
CA GLY A 156 -24.77 -6.17 6.26
C GLY A 156 -23.60 -7.01 6.78
N LYS A 157 -22.82 -6.41 7.67
CA LYS A 157 -21.62 -7.03 8.26
C LYS A 157 -22.02 -8.25 9.09
N HIS A 158 -21.18 -9.29 9.11
CA HIS A 158 -21.40 -10.52 9.89
C HIS A 158 -22.59 -11.40 9.46
N ILE A 159 -23.26 -11.05 8.36
CA ILE A 159 -24.36 -11.83 7.81
C ILE A 159 -23.96 -12.35 6.43
N SER A 160 -24.10 -13.66 6.24
CA SER A 160 -23.81 -14.34 4.98
C SER A 160 -25.01 -15.17 4.55
N LEU A 161 -25.36 -15.10 3.26
CA LEU A 161 -26.41 -15.93 2.67
C LEU A 161 -25.87 -17.34 2.39
N VAL A 162 -26.48 -18.35 2.99
CA VAL A 162 -26.11 -19.76 2.86
C VAL A 162 -27.11 -20.45 1.92
N LYS A 163 -26.57 -21.09 0.87
CA LYS A 163 -27.34 -21.81 -0.16
C LYS A 163 -28.46 -20.98 -0.82
N GLY A 164 -28.34 -19.64 -0.81
CA GLY A 164 -29.34 -18.74 -1.37
C GLY A 164 -30.67 -18.66 -0.61
N LYS A 165 -30.81 -19.33 0.55
CA LYS A 165 -32.10 -19.49 1.25
C LYS A 165 -32.11 -19.00 2.70
N HIS A 166 -30.97 -19.03 3.37
CA HIS A 166 -30.92 -18.74 4.81
C HIS A 166 -29.80 -17.76 5.14
N TYR A 167 -30.04 -16.94 6.16
CA TYR A 167 -29.11 -15.93 6.64
C TYR A 167 -28.35 -16.48 7.84
N GLN A 168 -27.06 -16.75 7.64
CA GLN A 168 -26.18 -17.19 8.72
C GLN A 168 -25.53 -15.97 9.37
N VAL A 169 -25.67 -15.86 10.69
CA VAL A 169 -25.03 -14.80 11.48
C VAL A 169 -23.79 -15.36 12.15
N CYS A 170 -22.65 -14.78 11.80
CA CYS A 170 -21.38 -15.18 12.37
C CYS A 170 -20.43 -14.00 12.59
N ILE A 171 -20.03 -13.83 13.85
CA ILE A 171 -19.21 -12.71 14.31
C ILE A 171 -17.83 -13.24 14.71
N ARG A 172 -16.77 -12.53 14.33
CA ARG A 172 -15.40 -12.82 14.78
C ARG A 172 -14.90 -11.70 15.67
N ARG A 173 -14.41 -12.05 16.86
CA ARG A 173 -13.80 -11.10 17.82
C ARG A 173 -12.66 -11.78 18.53
N GLY A 174 -11.49 -11.13 18.58
CA GLY A 174 -10.32 -11.64 19.29
C GLY A 174 -9.84 -13.02 18.79
N GLY A 175 -9.97 -13.29 17.49
CA GLY A 175 -9.63 -14.60 16.91
C GLY A 175 -10.70 -15.69 17.11
N GLN A 176 -11.63 -15.51 18.05
CA GLN A 176 -12.75 -16.42 18.26
C GLN A 176 -13.89 -16.15 17.28
N ARG A 177 -14.58 -17.22 16.88
CA ARG A 177 -15.76 -17.19 15.99
C ARG A 177 -17.00 -17.54 16.82
N TYR A 178 -17.97 -16.63 16.84
CA TYR A 178 -19.28 -16.81 17.46
C TYR A 178 -20.31 -17.08 16.37
N TYR A 179 -20.94 -18.24 16.45
CA TYR A 179 -22.03 -18.63 15.57
C TYR A 179 -23.34 -18.38 16.32
N LEU A 180 -24.18 -17.49 15.81
CA LEU A 180 -25.42 -17.08 16.49
C LEU A 180 -26.65 -17.80 15.95
N GLY A 181 -26.55 -18.41 14.77
CA GLY A 181 -27.63 -19.17 14.17
C GLY A 181 -27.70 -19.02 12.65
N ILE A 182 -28.67 -19.73 12.09
CA ILE A 182 -29.13 -19.61 10.71
C ILE A 182 -30.61 -19.25 10.79
N PHE A 183 -30.98 -18.17 10.11
CA PHE A 183 -32.31 -17.60 10.14
C PHE A 183 -32.93 -17.64 8.75
N ARG A 184 -34.27 -17.72 8.70
CA ARG A 184 -35.00 -17.69 7.43
C ARG A 184 -35.12 -16.26 6.89
N GLU A 185 -35.28 -15.29 7.78
CA GLU A 185 -35.50 -13.89 7.44
C GLU A 185 -34.27 -13.03 7.73
N LEU A 186 -34.06 -11.99 6.91
CA LEU A 186 -32.92 -11.09 7.05
C LEU A 186 -33.05 -10.21 8.30
N GLU A 187 -34.26 -9.76 8.61
CA GLU A 187 -34.54 -8.89 9.75
C GLU A 187 -34.23 -9.59 11.09
N GLU A 188 -34.65 -10.85 11.22
CA GLU A 188 -34.32 -11.68 12.39
C GLU A 188 -32.80 -11.86 12.55
N ALA A 189 -32.10 -12.15 11.45
CA ALA A 189 -30.64 -12.25 11.45
C ALA A 189 -29.96 -10.93 11.85
N GLN A 190 -30.48 -9.79 11.39
CA GLN A 190 -29.99 -8.46 11.74
C GLN A 190 -30.24 -8.15 13.22
N HIS A 191 -31.43 -8.44 13.74
CA HIS A 191 -31.77 -8.26 15.14
C HIS A 191 -30.84 -9.05 16.06
N VAL A 192 -30.65 -10.36 15.80
CA VAL A 192 -29.74 -11.21 16.58
C VAL A 192 -28.30 -10.72 16.51
N ARG A 193 -27.85 -10.27 15.33
CA ARG A 193 -26.52 -9.65 15.17
C ARG A 193 -26.39 -8.40 16.03
N ASP A 194 -27.36 -7.50 15.99
CA ASP A 194 -27.27 -6.19 16.63
C ASP A 194 -27.35 -6.29 18.16
N GLU A 195 -28.21 -7.15 18.69
CA GLU A 195 -28.25 -7.48 20.13
C GLU A 195 -26.91 -8.02 20.63
N PHE A 196 -26.31 -8.97 19.88
CA PHE A 196 -24.99 -9.49 20.23
C PHE A 196 -23.91 -8.40 20.15
N CYS A 197 -23.89 -7.61 19.07
CA CYS A 197 -22.91 -6.54 18.89
C CYS A 197 -23.04 -5.47 19.98
N LYS A 198 -24.26 -5.09 20.36
CA LYS A 198 -24.56 -4.15 21.44
C LYS A 198 -24.05 -4.67 22.78
N LYS A 199 -24.39 -5.92 23.14
CA LYS A 199 -23.93 -6.59 24.37
C LYS A 199 -22.40 -6.66 24.47
N HIS A 200 -21.73 -6.80 23.33
CA HIS A 200 -20.29 -6.99 23.26
C HIS A 200 -19.50 -5.74 22.84
N PHE A 201 -20.14 -4.58 22.66
CA PHE A 201 -19.52 -3.33 22.18
C PHE A 201 -18.75 -3.51 20.85
N ILE A 202 -19.36 -4.21 19.88
CA ILE A 202 -18.81 -4.45 18.54
C ILE A 202 -19.45 -3.47 17.56
N ASN A 203 -18.63 -2.73 16.80
CA ASN A 203 -19.15 -1.83 15.77
C ASN A 203 -19.63 -2.62 14.53
N THR A 204 -20.90 -2.42 14.19
CA THR A 204 -21.63 -3.06 13.07
C THR A 204 -21.40 -2.37 11.72
N GLU A 205 -20.91 -1.13 11.72
CA GLU A 205 -20.61 -0.36 10.52
C GLU A 205 -19.35 -0.86 9.79
N TYR A 206 -19.35 -0.63 8.48
CA TYR A 206 -18.17 -0.79 7.64
C TYR A 206 -17.31 0.47 7.79
N ARG A 207 -16.15 0.33 8.44
CA ARG A 207 -15.08 1.35 8.42
C ARG A 207 -14.35 1.34 7.08
#